data_AF-A0A520LK91-F1
#
_entry.id   AF-A0A520LK91-F1
#
_cell.length_a   1.000
_cell.length_b   1.000
_cell.length_c   1.000
_cell.angle_alpha   90.00
_cell.angle_beta   90.00
_cell.angle_gamma   90.00
#
_symmetry.space_group_name_H-M   'P 1'
#
loop_
_entity.id
_entity.type
_entity.pdbx_description
1 polymer ?
#
loop_
_entity_poly.entity_id
_entity_poly.type
_entity_poly.pdbx_seq_one_letter_code
_entity_poly.pdbx_strand_id
1 'polypeptide(L)'
;MRKRKYLLFIGLVAVLVCFLTAEAKAESFKKTLSFSNMLIKLGPPGRYNAAAYSDIYNNLDIACILESVKSNDVKKIEIHSAKMESGIMTMRRESEVSLPPNYLTKLAPMGMHLMLIGVDESLWEKENVIINFVTRDCGSFSVAFQVEG
;
A
#
# COMPACT_ATOMS: atom_id res chain seq x y z
N MET A 1 -64.52 31.83 -10.92
CA MET A 1 -63.76 30.74 -11.60
C MET A 1 -62.25 30.99 -11.79
N ARG A 2 -61.68 32.17 -11.48
CA ARG A 2 -60.23 32.47 -11.69
C ARG A 2 -59.29 32.00 -10.56
N LYS A 3 -59.71 32.03 -9.29
CA LYS A 3 -58.84 31.74 -8.12
C LYS A 3 -58.41 30.27 -7.98
N ARG A 4 -59.22 29.33 -8.47
CA ARG A 4 -58.98 27.86 -8.39
C ARG A 4 -57.92 27.38 -9.38
N LYS A 5 -57.68 28.12 -10.47
CA LYS A 5 -56.64 27.85 -11.47
C LYS A 5 -55.24 28.29 -11.01
N TYR A 6 -55.13 29.36 -10.21
CA TYR A 6 -53.86 29.82 -9.63
C TYR A 6 -53.35 28.92 -8.50
N LEU A 7 -54.26 28.40 -7.65
CA LEU A 7 -53.92 27.41 -6.61
C LEU A 7 -53.37 26.10 -7.19
N LEU A 8 -53.89 25.65 -8.34
CA LEU A 8 -53.36 24.48 -9.06
C LEU A 8 -52.03 24.77 -9.76
N PHE A 9 -51.81 26.00 -10.22
CA PHE A 9 -50.53 26.41 -10.86
C PHE A 9 -49.40 26.57 -9.85
N ILE A 10 -49.67 27.10 -8.65
CA ILE A 10 -48.66 27.29 -7.59
C ILE A 10 -48.22 25.93 -7.01
N GLY A 11 -49.14 24.96 -6.87
CA GLY A 11 -48.80 23.61 -6.44
C GLY A 11 -47.92 22.85 -7.44
N LEU A 12 -48.10 23.08 -8.75
CA LEU A 12 -47.32 22.41 -9.79
C LEU A 12 -45.88 22.96 -9.91
N VAL A 13 -45.69 24.26 -9.65
CA VAL A 13 -44.35 24.89 -9.65
C VAL A 13 -43.55 24.49 -8.40
N ALA A 14 -44.20 24.32 -7.24
CA ALA A 14 -43.52 23.91 -6.01
C ALA A 14 -42.98 22.47 -6.05
N VAL A 15 -43.65 21.55 -6.76
CA VAL A 15 -43.20 20.16 -6.90
C VAL A 15 -42.04 20.02 -7.89
N LEU A 16 -41.95 20.90 -8.89
CA LEU A 16 -40.85 20.90 -9.87
C LEU A 16 -39.52 21.44 -9.28
N VAL A 17 -39.59 22.28 -8.24
CA VAL A 17 -38.40 22.85 -7.58
C VAL A 17 -37.76 21.87 -6.59
N CYS A 18 -38.50 20.88 -6.07
CA CYS A 18 -37.96 19.89 -5.13
C CYS A 18 -37.15 18.75 -5.77
N PHE A 19 -37.09 18.63 -7.10
CA PHE A 19 -36.36 17.53 -7.77
C PHE A 19 -34.95 17.92 -8.27
N LEU A 20 -34.49 19.15 -8.03
CA LEU A 20 -33.28 19.70 -8.68
C LEU A 20 -32.02 19.76 -7.80
N THR A 21 -32.03 19.18 -6.61
CA THR A 21 -30.87 19.21 -5.69
C THR A 21 -30.43 17.80 -5.28
N ALA A 22 -30.22 16.92 -6.26
CA ALA A 22 -29.33 15.78 -6.07
C ALA A 22 -27.89 16.29 -6.13
N GLU A 23 -27.37 16.81 -5.01
CA GLU A 23 -25.94 17.08 -4.86
C GLU A 23 -25.20 15.74 -4.90
N ALA A 24 -24.59 15.42 -6.05
CA ALA A 24 -23.64 14.33 -6.14
C ALA A 24 -22.44 14.67 -5.25
N LYS A 25 -22.39 14.09 -4.05
CA LYS A 25 -21.17 14.09 -3.24
C LYS A 25 -20.09 13.35 -4.00
N ALA A 26 -19.17 14.08 -4.62
CA ALA A 26 -17.93 13.51 -5.11
C ALA A 26 -17.14 12.99 -3.89
N GLU A 27 -17.05 11.68 -3.74
CA GLU A 27 -16.12 11.08 -2.79
C GLU A 27 -14.70 11.43 -3.26
N SER A 28 -14.07 12.37 -2.56
CA SER A 28 -12.65 12.66 -2.74
C SER A 28 -11.85 11.43 -2.33
N PHE A 29 -11.43 10.62 -3.31
CA PHE A 29 -10.49 9.54 -3.08
C PHE A 29 -9.18 10.15 -2.55
N LYS A 30 -8.88 9.90 -1.28
CA LYS A 30 -7.61 10.32 -0.69
C LYS A 30 -6.49 9.50 -1.33
N LYS A 31 -5.72 10.12 -2.23
CA LYS A 31 -4.51 9.54 -2.81
C LYS A 31 -3.57 9.08 -1.69
N THR A 32 -3.00 7.89 -1.84
CA THR A 32 -2.17 7.22 -0.83
C THR A 32 -1.27 6.16 -1.49
N LEU A 33 -0.39 5.52 -0.71
CA LEU A 33 0.33 4.34 -1.19
C LEU A 33 -0.60 3.12 -1.21
N SER A 34 -0.52 2.32 -2.28
CA SER A 34 -1.22 1.05 -2.42
C SER A 34 -0.21 -0.09 -2.50
N PHE A 35 -0.55 -1.21 -1.87
CA PHE A 35 0.30 -2.39 -1.79
C PHE A 35 -0.44 -3.58 -2.42
N SER A 36 0.27 -4.38 -3.18
CA SER A 36 -0.24 -5.61 -3.80
C SER A 36 0.84 -6.69 -3.82
N ASN A 37 0.47 -7.94 -4.08
CA ASN A 37 1.41 -9.08 -4.16
C ASN A 37 2.28 -9.24 -2.90
N MET A 38 1.69 -9.08 -1.71
CA MET A 38 2.41 -9.11 -0.44
C MET A 38 2.69 -10.54 0.01
N LEU A 39 3.96 -10.91 -0.05
CA LEU A 39 4.42 -12.28 0.17
C LEU A 39 5.68 -12.29 1.03
N ILE A 40 5.73 -13.14 2.04
CA ILE A 40 6.95 -13.54 2.73
C ILE A 40 7.32 -14.93 2.22
N LYS A 41 8.52 -15.06 1.67
CA LYS A 41 9.10 -16.34 1.29
C LYS A 41 10.07 -16.79 2.38
N LEU A 42 9.71 -17.88 3.07
CA LEU A 42 10.56 -18.47 4.09
C LEU A 42 11.77 -19.17 3.46
N GLY A 43 12.87 -19.20 4.19
CA GLY A 43 14.01 -20.06 3.87
C GLY A 43 13.77 -21.50 4.30
N PRO A 44 14.71 -22.43 4.02
CA PRO A 44 14.67 -23.76 4.60
C PRO A 44 14.62 -23.72 6.14
N PRO A 45 13.96 -24.70 6.80
CA PRO A 45 13.94 -24.79 8.26
C PRO A 45 15.34 -24.71 8.88
N GLY A 46 15.46 -24.00 10.01
CA GLY A 46 16.74 -23.75 10.68
C GLY A 46 17.52 -22.54 10.13
N ARG A 47 16.98 -21.81 9.13
CA ARG A 47 17.51 -20.51 8.72
C ARG A 47 16.76 -19.37 9.42
N TYR A 48 17.51 -18.43 9.98
CA TYR A 48 16.95 -17.26 10.68
C TYR A 48 16.64 -16.08 9.76
N ASN A 49 16.60 -16.30 8.44
CA ASN A 49 16.41 -15.24 7.45
C ASN A 49 15.31 -15.63 6.47
N ALA A 50 14.49 -14.65 6.08
CA ALA A 50 13.47 -14.76 5.05
C ALA A 50 13.50 -13.53 4.14
N ALA A 51 12.80 -13.58 3.01
CA ALA A 51 12.65 -12.43 2.12
C ALA A 51 11.17 -12.09 1.96
N ALA A 52 10.83 -10.81 1.88
CA ALA A 52 9.46 -10.36 1.58
C ALA A 52 9.42 -9.48 0.33
N TYR A 53 8.32 -9.62 -0.40
CA TYR A 53 8.07 -9.08 -1.72
C TYR A 53 6.71 -8.39 -1.75
N SER A 54 6.61 -7.30 -2.51
CA SER A 54 5.38 -6.55 -2.71
C SER A 54 5.52 -5.56 -3.84
N ASP A 55 4.42 -5.25 -4.48
CA ASP A 55 4.31 -4.15 -5.43
C ASP A 55 3.74 -2.93 -4.70
N ILE A 56 4.49 -1.82 -4.71
CA ILE A 56 4.09 -0.55 -4.07
C ILE A 56 3.80 0.47 -5.15
N TYR A 57 2.53 0.86 -5.28
CA TYR A 57 2.12 1.92 -6.18
C TYR A 57 1.90 3.22 -5.41
N ASN A 58 2.59 4.28 -5.83
CA ASN A 58 2.40 5.59 -5.24
C ASN A 58 1.31 6.36 -6.00
N ASN A 59 0.09 6.42 -5.46
CA ASN A 59 -1.00 7.18 -6.07
C ASN A 59 -0.92 8.70 -5.81
N LEU A 60 0.09 9.17 -5.08
CA LEU A 60 0.26 10.58 -4.75
C LEU A 60 0.93 11.32 -5.91
N ASP A 61 0.78 12.64 -5.92
CA ASP A 61 1.43 13.54 -6.87
C ASP A 61 2.83 13.99 -6.40
N ILE A 62 3.31 13.42 -5.28
CA ILE A 62 4.63 13.65 -4.70
C ILE A 62 5.40 12.33 -4.57
N ALA A 63 6.73 12.40 -4.58
CA ALA A 63 7.56 11.26 -4.22
C ALA A 63 7.48 10.99 -2.72
N CYS A 64 7.49 9.71 -2.32
CA CYS A 64 7.61 9.30 -0.92
C CYS A 64 8.97 8.66 -0.70
N ILE A 65 9.63 8.98 0.41
CA ILE A 65 10.86 8.29 0.79
C ILE A 65 10.56 7.26 1.86
N LEU A 66 10.74 5.97 1.53
CA LEU A 66 10.66 4.86 2.46
C LEU A 66 11.94 4.79 3.27
N GLU A 67 11.87 5.12 4.56
CA GLU A 67 13.05 5.20 5.44
C GLU A 67 13.25 3.92 6.26
N SER A 68 12.16 3.27 6.66
CA SER A 68 12.26 2.05 7.45
C SER A 68 11.05 1.15 7.29
N VAL A 69 11.30 -0.13 7.53
CA VAL A 69 10.30 -1.18 7.54
C VAL A 69 10.47 -1.98 8.83
N LYS A 70 9.37 -2.29 9.53
CA LYS A 70 9.39 -2.94 10.85
C LYS A 70 8.21 -3.88 11.02
N SER A 71 8.39 -4.91 11.86
CA SER A 71 7.31 -5.79 12.29
C SER A 71 7.57 -6.23 13.73
N ASN A 72 6.51 -6.62 14.44
CA ASN A 72 6.62 -7.20 15.77
C ASN A 72 7.00 -8.68 15.72
N ASP A 73 6.85 -9.31 14.55
CA ASP A 73 7.03 -10.76 14.36
C ASP A 73 8.45 -11.13 13.91
N VAL A 74 9.28 -10.14 13.58
CA VAL A 74 10.67 -10.35 13.13
C VAL A 74 11.61 -9.34 13.78
N LYS A 75 12.80 -9.81 14.14
CA LYS A 75 13.77 -8.98 14.88
C LYS A 75 14.22 -7.75 14.11
N LYS A 76 14.42 -7.86 12.80
CA LYS A 76 14.86 -6.75 11.94
C LYS A 76 14.39 -6.94 10.50
N ILE A 77 14.01 -5.84 9.85
CA ILE A 77 13.78 -5.79 8.41
C ILE A 77 14.73 -4.77 7.80
N GLU A 78 15.38 -5.15 6.72
CA GLU A 78 16.25 -4.28 5.93
C GLU A 78 15.78 -4.24 4.47
N ILE A 79 15.99 -3.11 3.80
CA ILE A 79 15.70 -3.00 2.37
C ILE A 79 16.99 -3.32 1.61
N HIS A 80 16.94 -4.32 0.72
CA HIS A 80 18.10 -4.79 -0.02
C HIS A 80 17.82 -4.67 -1.52
N SER A 81 18.82 -4.29 -2.30
CA SER A 81 18.82 -4.36 -3.76
C SER A 81 19.77 -5.47 -4.22
N ALA A 82 19.35 -6.25 -5.20
CA ALA A 82 20.20 -7.22 -5.88
C ALA A 82 20.46 -6.74 -7.31
N LYS A 83 21.72 -6.73 -7.73
CA LYS A 83 22.14 -6.35 -9.09
C LYS A 83 23.22 -7.30 -9.59
N MET A 84 23.18 -7.58 -10.89
CA MET A 84 24.23 -8.32 -11.57
C MET A 84 25.36 -7.36 -11.92
N GLU A 85 26.53 -7.55 -11.32
CA GLU A 85 27.74 -6.79 -11.59
C GLU A 85 28.82 -7.76 -12.05
N SER A 86 29.29 -7.62 -13.29
CA SER A 86 30.34 -8.49 -13.87
C SER A 86 30.02 -10.00 -13.81
N GLY A 87 28.75 -10.37 -13.98
CA GLY A 87 28.30 -11.76 -13.90
C GLY A 87 28.14 -12.32 -12.47
N ILE A 88 28.32 -11.47 -11.44
CA ILE A 88 28.12 -11.81 -10.04
C ILE A 88 26.90 -11.07 -9.50
N MET A 89 25.97 -11.80 -8.88
CA MET A 89 24.85 -11.20 -8.16
C MET A 89 25.34 -10.58 -6.85
N THR A 90 25.29 -9.26 -6.77
CA THR A 90 25.68 -8.50 -5.58
C THR A 90 24.43 -7.98 -4.89
N MET A 91 24.32 -8.24 -3.59
CA MET A 91 23.28 -7.67 -2.73
C MET A 91 23.83 -6.46 -1.98
N ARG A 92 23.05 -5.37 -1.94
CA ARG A 92 23.38 -4.15 -1.23
C ARG A 92 22.22 -3.72 -0.35
N ARG A 93 22.51 -3.40 0.90
CA ARG A 93 21.53 -2.76 1.77
C ARG A 93 21.33 -1.31 1.36
N GLU A 94 20.07 -0.91 1.21
CA GLU A 94 19.65 0.47 1.00
C GLU A 94 19.22 1.08 2.33
N SER A 95 19.64 2.32 2.59
CA SER A 95 19.21 3.07 3.78
C SER A 95 17.80 3.64 3.63
N GLU A 96 17.43 3.98 2.40
CA GLU A 96 16.12 4.51 2.03
C GLU A 96 15.81 4.15 0.58
N VAL A 97 14.53 4.20 0.22
CA VAL A 97 14.08 3.99 -1.16
C VAL A 97 13.11 5.08 -1.56
N SER A 98 13.35 5.69 -2.72
CA SER A 98 12.40 6.61 -3.33
C SER A 98 11.26 5.84 -3.99
N LEU A 99 10.03 6.26 -3.71
CA LEU A 99 8.80 5.82 -4.35
C LEU A 99 8.26 6.99 -5.19
N PRO A 100 8.60 7.06 -6.49
CA PRO A 100 8.21 8.19 -7.34
C PRO A 100 6.68 8.32 -7.46
N PRO A 101 6.14 9.54 -7.68
CA PRO A 101 4.71 9.73 -7.86
C PRO A 101 4.19 8.97 -9.09
N ASN A 102 2.99 8.42 -8.99
CA ASN A 102 2.32 7.68 -10.07
C ASN A 102 3.18 6.56 -10.67
N TYR A 103 3.99 5.91 -9.83
CA TYR A 103 4.93 4.88 -10.25
C TYR A 103 4.79 3.59 -9.43
N LEU A 104 4.97 2.45 -10.10
CA LEU A 104 4.97 1.13 -9.49
C LEU A 104 6.39 0.71 -9.13
N THR A 105 6.71 0.68 -7.84
CA THR A 105 7.98 0.16 -7.33
C THR A 105 7.81 -1.31 -6.96
N LYS A 106 8.57 -2.20 -7.61
CA LYS A 106 8.50 -3.64 -7.37
C LYS A 106 9.56 -4.07 -6.37
N LEU A 107 9.12 -4.71 -5.29
CA LEU A 107 9.98 -5.51 -4.42
C LEU A 107 9.84 -6.97 -4.85
N ALA A 108 10.81 -7.49 -5.61
CA ALA A 108 10.74 -8.77 -6.29
C ALA A 108 12.07 -9.56 -6.20
N PRO A 109 12.02 -10.90 -6.38
CA PRO A 109 13.22 -11.73 -6.43
C PRO A 109 14.25 -11.21 -7.45
N MET A 110 15.54 -11.37 -7.13
CA MET A 110 16.67 -10.88 -7.94
C MET A 110 16.71 -9.36 -8.17
N GLY A 111 15.81 -8.60 -7.56
CA GLY A 111 15.83 -7.15 -7.56
C GLY A 111 15.83 -6.61 -6.14
N MET A 112 15.02 -5.57 -5.91
CA MET A 112 14.84 -5.00 -4.58
C MET A 112 13.90 -5.88 -3.75
N HIS A 113 14.17 -6.08 -2.47
CA HIS A 113 13.33 -6.88 -1.58
C HIS A 113 13.53 -6.47 -0.13
N LEU A 114 12.64 -6.96 0.75
CA LEU A 114 12.80 -6.82 2.19
C LEU A 114 13.50 -8.06 2.72
N MET A 115 14.66 -7.87 3.35
CA MET A 115 15.38 -8.93 4.05
C MET A 115 14.91 -8.97 5.50
N LEU A 116 14.26 -10.06 5.88
CA LEU A 116 13.79 -10.33 7.25
C LEU A 116 14.88 -11.10 7.98
N ILE A 117 15.41 -10.55 9.07
CA ILE A 117 16.53 -11.10 9.83
C ILE A 117 16.05 -11.44 11.25
N GLY A 118 16.47 -12.60 11.74
CA GLY A 118 16.06 -13.11 13.04
C GLY A 118 14.60 -13.56 13.04
N VAL A 119 14.20 -14.28 12.00
CA VAL A 119 12.94 -15.01 11.91
C VAL A 119 13.02 -16.26 12.79
N ASP A 120 11.96 -16.56 13.55
CA ASP A 120 11.84 -17.78 14.34
C ASP A 120 10.82 -18.77 13.75
N GLU A 121 10.79 -19.99 14.29
CA GLU A 121 9.93 -21.09 13.81
C GLU A 121 8.44 -20.76 13.89
N SER A 122 8.02 -19.85 14.77
CA SER A 122 6.61 -19.46 14.87
C SER A 122 6.09 -18.76 13.61
N LEU A 123 6.98 -18.19 12.79
CA LEU A 123 6.58 -17.55 11.54
C LEU A 123 6.02 -18.56 10.52
N TRP A 124 6.46 -19.83 10.55
CA TRP A 124 5.94 -20.89 9.67
C TRP A 124 4.49 -21.26 9.97
N GLU A 125 4.06 -21.03 11.21
CA GLU A 125 2.69 -21.33 11.66
C GLU A 125 1.73 -20.15 11.43
N LYS A 126 2.23 -18.99 10.97
CA LYS A 126 1.39 -17.81 10.70
C LYS A 126 0.94 -17.81 9.25
N GLU A 127 -0.33 -17.54 9.04
CA GLU A 127 -0.85 -17.27 7.68
C GLU A 127 -0.40 -15.89 7.18
N ASN A 128 -0.36 -14.90 8.09
CA ASN A 128 -0.05 -13.52 7.77
C ASN A 128 0.83 -12.86 8.83
N VAL A 129 1.67 -11.93 8.39
CA VAL A 129 2.55 -11.08 9.21
C VAL A 129 2.31 -9.62 8.87
N ILE A 130 2.17 -8.76 9.89
CA ILE A 130 2.00 -7.32 9.66
C ILE A 130 3.37 -6.67 9.51
N ILE A 131 3.59 -6.02 8.38
CA ILE A 131 4.77 -5.24 8.08
C ILE A 131 4.39 -3.75 8.03
N ASN A 132 5.09 -2.93 8.80
CA ASN A 132 4.89 -1.49 8.91
C ASN A 132 5.94 -0.76 8.07
N PHE A 133 5.50 -0.04 7.05
CA PHE A 133 6.30 0.83 6.21
C PHE A 133 6.23 2.25 6.77
N VAL A 134 7.37 2.86 7.03
CA VAL A 134 7.47 4.23 7.54
C VAL A 134 8.13 5.09 6.47
N THR A 135 7.39 6.08 6.00
CA THR A 135 7.88 7.06 5.03
C THR A 135 8.09 8.41 5.69
N ARG A 136 8.98 9.22 5.12
CA ARG A 136 9.25 10.58 5.58
C ARG A 136 8.07 11.53 5.35
N ASP A 137 7.50 11.49 4.14
CA ASP A 137 6.60 12.53 3.65
C ASP A 137 5.13 12.06 3.51
N CYS A 138 4.91 10.75 3.48
CA CYS A 138 3.62 10.15 3.09
C CYS A 138 2.92 9.36 4.20
N GLY A 139 3.49 9.34 5.41
CA GLY A 139 2.97 8.64 6.57
C GLY A 139 3.45 7.20 6.71
N SER A 140 2.71 6.42 7.51
CA SER A 140 3.03 5.03 7.84
C SER A 140 1.91 4.09 7.41
N PHE A 141 2.29 2.89 6.95
CA PHE A 141 1.38 1.91 6.38
C PHE A 141 1.60 0.54 7.02
N SER A 142 0.57 -0.03 7.62
CA SER A 142 0.58 -1.40 8.14
C SER A 142 -0.06 -2.32 7.11
N VAL A 143 0.70 -3.28 6.61
CA VAL A 143 0.31 -4.13 5.48
C VAL A 143 0.48 -5.59 5.89
N ALA A 144 -0.53 -6.40 5.66
CA ALA A 144 -0.46 -7.84 5.88
C ALA A 144 0.25 -8.53 4.72
N PHE A 145 1.26 -9.34 5.03
CA PHE A 145 1.99 -10.17 4.09
C PHE A 145 1.64 -11.62 4.34
N GLN A 146 1.26 -12.34 3.30
CA GLN A 146 1.00 -13.76 3.38
C GLN A 146 2.33 -14.50 3.53
N VAL A 147 2.39 -15.47 4.43
CA VAL A 147 3.56 -16.32 4.60
C VAL A 147 3.46 -17.51 3.64
N GLU A 148 4.51 -17.73 2.85
CA GLU A 148 4.68 -18.89 1.98
C GLU A 148 5.98 -19.62 2.39
N GLY A 149 5.79 -20.86 2.84
CA GLY A 149 6.84 -21.79 3.26
C GLY A 149 7.30 -22.72 2.16
#